data_AF-A0A4Y2A469-F1
#
_entry.id   AF-A0A4Y2A469-F1
#
_cell.length_a   1.000
_cell.length_b   1.000
_cell.length_c   1.000
_cell.angle_alpha   90.00
_cell.angle_beta   90.00
_cell.angle_gamma   90.00
#
_symmetry.space_group_name_H-M   'P 1'
#
loop_
_entity.id
_entity.type
_entity.pdbx_description
1 polymer ?
#
loop_
_entity_poly.entity_id
_entity_poly.type
_entity_poly.pdbx_seq_one_letter_code
_entity_poly.pdbx_strand_id
1 'polypeptide(L)'
;VTENLRCFNETFRTTSCPDEVKAVTGPYRTPEGGTSYSLPVEIMCLQNILQSICITAEIGKNCGQEALEATVEFLRRTLYVEDTCGKNNAKYLLKNLDEYNLDQEQKDLVTAALEKVILSAKE
;
A
#
# COMPACT_ATOMS: atom_id res chain seq x y z
N VAL A 1 24.15 9.92 14.99
CA VAL A 1 22.70 9.59 14.90
C VAL A 1 22.32 8.91 13.58
N THR A 2 23.24 8.73 12.62
CA THR A 2 22.88 8.36 11.23
C THR A 2 23.24 6.95 10.76
N GLU A 3 24.08 6.16 11.45
CA GLU A 3 24.39 4.79 10.99
C GLU A 3 23.20 3.83 11.07
N ASN A 4 22.44 3.89 12.17
CA ASN A 4 21.29 3.01 12.39
C ASN A 4 20.13 3.25 11.41
N LEU A 5 20.13 4.38 10.68
CA LEU A 5 19.11 4.72 9.68
C LEU A 5 19.63 4.62 8.24
N ARG A 6 20.90 4.22 8.05
CA ARG A 6 21.52 4.17 6.71
C ARG A 6 20.73 3.28 5.75
N CYS A 7 20.32 2.09 6.19
CA CYS A 7 19.60 1.15 5.34
C CYS A 7 18.24 1.72 4.88
N PHE A 8 17.51 2.42 5.75
CA PHE A 8 16.25 3.06 5.41
C PHE A 8 16.47 4.18 4.40
N ASN A 9 17.47 5.03 4.62
CA ASN A 9 17.80 6.12 3.71
C ASN A 9 18.18 5.60 2.32
N GLU A 10 18.99 4.54 2.25
CA GLU A 10 19.34 3.88 0.98
C GLU A 10 18.10 3.28 0.32
N THR A 11 17.27 2.55 1.06
CA THR A 11 16.03 1.94 0.56
C THR A 11 15.09 2.98 -0.03
N PHE A 12 14.75 4.03 0.73
CA PHE A 12 13.83 5.08 0.26
C PHE A 12 14.41 5.96 -0.85
N ARG A 13 15.74 5.98 -1.02
CA ARG A 13 16.38 6.69 -2.13
C ARG A 13 16.31 5.91 -3.44
N THR A 14 16.28 4.58 -3.38
CA THR A 14 16.35 3.70 -4.56
C THR A 14 15.04 2.99 -4.88
N THR A 15 14.04 3.10 -4.01
CA THR A 15 12.74 2.44 -4.15
C THR A 15 12.03 2.81 -5.45
N SER A 16 11.44 1.81 -6.11
CA SER A 16 10.52 2.00 -7.24
C SER A 16 9.04 1.99 -6.81
N CYS A 17 8.75 1.80 -5.51
CA CYS A 17 7.39 1.68 -5.01
C CYS A 17 6.45 2.81 -5.47
N PRO A 18 6.83 4.10 -5.45
CA PRO A 18 5.95 5.18 -5.90
C PRO A 18 5.57 5.05 -7.39
N ASP A 19 6.51 4.62 -8.24
CA ASP A 19 6.28 4.47 -9.67
C ASP A 19 5.44 3.23 -9.98
N GLU A 20 5.69 2.11 -9.29
CA GLU A 20 4.90 0.88 -9.39
C GLU A 20 3.45 1.10 -8.97
N VAL A 21 3.24 1.74 -7.82
CA VAL A 21 1.91 2.09 -7.32
C VAL A 21 1.21 3.06 -8.28
N LYS A 22 1.94 4.03 -8.85
CA LYS A 22 1.41 4.97 -9.85
C LYS A 22 1.07 4.29 -11.17
N ALA A 23 1.77 3.24 -11.57
CA ALA A 23 1.44 2.50 -12.79
C ALA A 23 0.05 1.85 -12.69
N VAL A 24 -0.35 1.41 -11.49
CA VAL A 24 -1.67 0.83 -11.23
C VAL A 24 -2.74 1.91 -11.01
N THR A 25 -2.45 2.91 -10.18
CA THR A 25 -3.46 3.88 -9.69
C THR A 25 -3.57 5.14 -10.54
N GLY A 26 -2.55 5.44 -11.34
CA GLY A 26 -2.45 6.63 -12.17
C GLY A 26 -3.63 6.85 -13.12
N PRO A 27 -4.14 5.82 -13.82
CA PRO A 27 -5.28 5.95 -14.73
C PRO A 27 -6.57 6.46 -14.08
N TYR A 28 -6.69 6.36 -12.75
CA TYR A 28 -7.89 6.75 -12.00
C TYR A 28 -7.79 8.15 -11.37
N ARG A 29 -6.67 8.86 -11.58
CA ARG A 29 -6.47 10.20 -11.06
C ARG A 29 -7.35 11.20 -11.82
N THR A 30 -8.18 11.93 -11.07
CA THR A 30 -9.01 13.00 -11.62
C THR A 30 -8.34 14.34 -11.32
N PRO A 31 -8.11 15.21 -12.33
CA PRO A 31 -7.54 16.53 -12.09
C PRO A 31 -8.49 17.40 -11.24
N GLU A 32 -7.94 18.05 -10.20
CA GLU A 32 -8.70 19.01 -9.36
C GLU A 32 -8.31 20.47 -9.66
N GLY A 33 -7.50 20.69 -10.69
CA GLY A 33 -6.95 22.00 -11.06
C GLY A 33 -5.51 22.18 -10.56
N GLY A 34 -4.73 22.96 -11.32
CA GLY A 34 -3.30 23.15 -11.05
C GLY A 34 -2.52 21.83 -11.13
N THR A 35 -1.71 21.55 -10.09
CA THR A 35 -0.97 20.28 -9.94
C THR A 35 -1.66 19.29 -9.01
N SER A 36 -2.92 19.55 -8.59
CA SER A 36 -3.67 18.69 -7.67
C SER A 36 -4.46 17.61 -8.41
N TYR A 37 -4.60 16.45 -7.78
CA TYR A 37 -5.42 15.35 -8.26
C TYR A 37 -6.15 14.69 -7.09
N SER A 38 -7.34 14.18 -7.35
CA SER A 38 -8.04 13.26 -6.45
C SER A 38 -8.04 11.84 -6.98
N LEU A 39 -8.18 10.92 -6.04
CA LEU A 39 -8.43 9.52 -6.29
C LEU A 39 -9.74 9.14 -5.60
N PRO A 40 -10.57 8.30 -6.24
CA PRO A 40 -11.68 7.66 -5.55
C PRO A 40 -11.18 6.88 -4.33
N VAL A 41 -12.01 6.78 -3.28
CA VAL A 41 -11.59 6.22 -1.98
C VAL A 41 -11.16 4.74 -2.11
N GLU A 42 -11.83 3.98 -2.97
CA GLU A 42 -11.44 2.62 -3.33
C GLU A 42 -10.05 2.57 -3.97
N ILE A 43 -9.70 3.53 -4.82
CA ILE A 43 -8.36 3.59 -5.42
C ILE A 43 -7.34 4.02 -4.37
N MET A 44 -7.71 4.91 -3.43
CA MET A 44 -6.84 5.23 -2.29
C MET A 44 -6.58 4.01 -1.41
N CYS A 45 -7.60 3.17 -1.15
CA CYS A 45 -7.40 1.91 -0.45
C CYS A 45 -6.42 1.00 -1.21
N LEU A 46 -6.65 0.77 -2.51
CA LEU A 46 -5.75 -0.04 -3.33
C LEU A 46 -4.32 0.53 -3.33
N GLN A 47 -4.18 1.85 -3.44
CA GLN A 47 -2.91 2.56 -3.38
C GLN A 47 -2.17 2.27 -2.07
N ASN A 48 -2.84 2.44 -0.93
CA ASN A 48 -2.23 2.26 0.38
C ASN A 48 -1.85 0.80 0.63
N ILE A 49 -2.65 -0.17 0.16
CA ILE A 49 -2.30 -1.59 0.21
C ILE A 49 -1.02 -1.85 -0.60
N LEU A 50 -0.99 -1.48 -1.88
CA LEU A 50 0.16 -1.70 -2.76
C LEU A 50 1.43 -1.02 -2.21
N GLN A 51 1.29 0.22 -1.72
CA GLN A 51 2.39 0.97 -1.14
C GLN A 51 2.92 0.29 0.13
N SER A 52 2.03 -0.19 1.00
CA SER A 52 2.42 -0.91 2.22
C SER A 52 3.17 -2.21 1.91
N ILE A 53 2.68 -2.99 0.93
CA ILE A 53 3.29 -4.24 0.49
C ILE A 53 4.68 -3.98 -0.08
N CYS A 54 4.80 -3.03 -1.01
CA CYS A 54 6.07 -2.73 -1.66
C CYS A 54 7.13 -2.22 -0.66
N ILE A 55 6.76 -1.26 0.18
CA ILE A 55 7.69 -0.67 1.17
C ILE A 55 8.16 -1.74 2.17
N THR A 56 7.25 -2.57 2.68
CA THR A 56 7.61 -3.64 3.61
C THR A 56 8.52 -4.67 2.95
N ALA A 57 8.25 -5.07 1.70
CA ALA A 57 9.11 -5.99 0.95
C ALA A 57 10.53 -5.43 0.76
N GLU A 58 10.67 -4.17 0.36
CA GLU A 58 11.99 -3.55 0.17
C GLU A 58 12.75 -3.36 1.48
N ILE A 59 12.07 -2.96 2.55
CA ILE A 59 12.68 -2.85 3.88
C ILE A 59 13.12 -4.23 4.37
N GLY A 60 12.31 -5.27 4.22
CA GLY A 60 12.70 -6.63 4.60
C GLY A 60 13.93 -7.11 3.82
N LYS A 61 13.96 -6.83 2.52
CA LYS A 61 15.08 -7.17 1.64
C LYS A 61 16.37 -6.43 2.00
N ASN A 62 16.30 -5.14 2.32
CA ASN A 62 17.48 -4.27 2.45
C ASN A 62 17.92 -4.03 3.91
N CYS A 63 17.00 -4.08 4.87
CA CYS A 63 17.24 -3.80 6.28
C CYS A 63 17.07 -5.02 7.19
N GLY A 64 16.57 -6.14 6.68
CA GLY A 64 16.42 -7.40 7.41
C GLY A 64 15.09 -7.52 8.16
N GLN A 65 14.93 -8.68 8.82
CA GLN A 65 13.66 -9.14 9.39
C GLN A 65 13.14 -8.25 10.53
N GLU A 66 14.02 -7.78 11.43
CA GLU A 66 13.60 -6.93 12.56
C GLU A 66 13.02 -5.60 12.08
N ALA A 67 13.61 -5.01 11.03
CA ALA A 67 13.13 -3.77 10.43
C ALA A 67 11.80 -3.96 9.68
N LEU A 68 11.63 -5.10 9.02
CA LEU A 68 10.35 -5.50 8.42
C LEU A 68 9.25 -5.58 9.49
N GLU A 69 9.48 -6.32 10.57
CA GLU A 69 8.50 -6.49 11.65
C GLU A 69 8.13 -5.16 12.31
N ALA A 70 9.12 -4.31 12.58
CA ALA A 70 8.89 -2.97 13.11
C ALA A 70 8.06 -2.11 12.15
N THR A 71 8.30 -2.21 10.84
CA THR A 71 7.55 -1.45 9.83
C THR A 71 6.10 -1.95 9.71
N VAL A 72 5.90 -3.26 9.69
CA VAL A 72 4.55 -3.86 9.68
C VAL A 72 3.77 -3.45 10.93
N GLU A 73 4.39 -3.47 12.10
CA GLU A 73 3.74 -3.03 13.34
C GLU A 73 3.44 -1.53 13.33
N PHE A 74 4.34 -0.70 12.78
CA PHE A 74 4.09 0.73 12.60
C PHE A 74 2.87 0.99 11.70
N LEU A 75 2.80 0.34 10.53
CA LEU A 75 1.68 0.47 9.60
C LEU A 75 0.35 0.02 10.24
N ARG A 76 0.39 -1.07 11.01
CA ARG A 76 -0.77 -1.57 11.75
C ARG A 76 -1.24 -0.58 12.82
N ARG A 77 -0.33 -0.01 13.60
CA ARG A 77 -0.68 0.95 14.68
C ARG A 77 -1.21 2.27 14.15
N THR A 78 -0.71 2.69 13.00
CA THR A 78 -1.16 3.92 12.33
C THR A 78 -2.44 3.73 11.53
N LEU A 79 -2.95 2.49 11.43
CA LEU A 79 -4.11 2.15 10.61
C LEU A 79 -3.94 2.59 9.15
N TYR A 80 -2.70 2.53 8.64
CA TYR A 80 -2.34 3.15 7.36
C TYR A 80 -3.23 2.70 6.19
N VAL A 81 -3.57 1.41 6.16
CA VAL A 81 -4.51 0.87 5.17
C VAL A 81 -5.94 1.15 5.60
N GLU A 82 -6.29 0.83 6.84
CA GLU A 82 -7.66 0.87 7.36
C GLU A 82 -8.28 2.28 7.38
N ASP A 83 -7.46 3.34 7.50
CA ASP A 83 -7.90 4.75 7.48
C ASP A 83 -8.59 5.13 6.16
N THR A 84 -8.11 4.57 5.05
CA THR A 84 -8.71 4.75 3.71
C THR A 84 -9.54 3.55 3.26
N CYS A 85 -9.25 2.37 3.82
CA CYS A 85 -9.85 1.11 3.42
C CYS A 85 -10.81 0.58 4.48
N GLY A 86 -11.98 1.21 4.58
CA GLY A 86 -13.07 0.67 5.38
C GLY A 86 -13.59 -0.68 4.83
N LYS A 87 -14.31 -1.43 5.67
CA LYS A 87 -14.86 -2.76 5.37
C LYS A 87 -15.60 -2.83 4.03
N ASN A 88 -16.41 -1.82 3.72
CA ASN A 88 -17.21 -1.80 2.49
C ASN A 88 -16.34 -1.56 1.25
N ASN A 89 -15.35 -0.67 1.34
CA ASN A 89 -14.40 -0.43 0.25
C ASN A 89 -13.53 -1.67 0.01
N ALA A 90 -13.11 -2.34 1.09
CA ALA A 90 -12.35 -3.58 0.98
C ALA A 90 -13.15 -4.68 0.28
N LYS A 91 -14.42 -4.86 0.63
CA LYS A 91 -15.33 -5.81 -0.06
C LYS A 91 -15.55 -5.44 -1.52
N TYR A 92 -15.72 -4.16 -1.81
CA TYR A 92 -15.91 -3.67 -3.17
C TYR A 92 -14.67 -3.95 -4.03
N LEU A 93 -13.49 -3.58 -3.55
CA LEU A 93 -12.23 -3.85 -4.24
C LEU A 93 -12.01 -5.35 -4.47
N LEU A 94 -12.25 -6.17 -3.44
CA LEU A 94 -12.07 -7.61 -3.53
C LEU A 94 -12.96 -8.22 -4.64
N LYS A 95 -14.20 -7.73 -4.78
CA LYS A 95 -15.12 -8.18 -5.82
C LYS A 95 -14.71 -7.73 -7.24
N ASN A 96 -14.07 -6.57 -7.35
CA ASN A 96 -13.76 -5.94 -8.64
C ASN A 96 -12.24 -5.93 -8.92
N LEU A 97 -11.47 -6.80 -8.27
CA LEU A 97 -9.99 -6.74 -8.31
C LEU A 97 -9.44 -6.95 -9.74
N ASP A 98 -10.16 -7.71 -10.56
CA ASP A 98 -9.82 -7.98 -11.95
C ASP A 98 -10.00 -6.78 -12.89
N GLU A 99 -10.64 -5.70 -12.44
CA GLU A 99 -10.75 -4.44 -13.21
C GLU A 99 -9.43 -3.64 -13.18
N TYR A 100 -8.53 -3.96 -12.24
CA TYR A 100 -7.25 -3.28 -12.07
C TYR A 100 -6.11 -4.03 -12.78
N ASN A 101 -5.17 -3.27 -13.33
CA ASN A 101 -3.99 -3.80 -14.00
C ASN A 101 -2.94 -4.27 -12.97
N LEU A 102 -3.28 -5.34 -12.25
CA LEU A 102 -2.44 -6.02 -11.27
C LEU A 102 -1.89 -7.30 -11.88
N ASP A 103 -0.61 -7.58 -11.64
CA ASP A 103 -0.07 -8.92 -11.90
C ASP A 103 -0.59 -9.95 -10.88
N GLN A 104 -0.30 -11.23 -11.11
CA GLN A 104 -0.84 -12.30 -10.25
C GLN A 104 -0.33 -12.21 -8.81
N GLU A 105 0.93 -11.85 -8.61
CA GLU A 105 1.51 -11.73 -7.26
C GLU A 105 0.87 -10.57 -6.51
N GLN A 106 0.71 -9.42 -7.18
CA GLN A 106 -0.01 -8.28 -6.65
C GLN A 106 -1.46 -8.62 -6.29
N LYS A 107 -2.16 -9.36 -7.15
CA LYS A 107 -3.54 -9.80 -6.88
C LYS A 107 -3.63 -10.66 -5.62
N ASP A 108 -2.73 -11.63 -5.47
CA ASP A 108 -2.73 -12.54 -4.33
C ASP A 108 -2.45 -11.77 -3.01
N LEU A 109 -1.46 -10.88 -3.03
CA LEU A 109 -1.09 -10.06 -1.87
C LEU A 109 -2.17 -9.04 -1.50
N VAL A 110 -2.76 -8.36 -2.49
CA VAL A 110 -3.86 -7.42 -2.29
C VAL A 110 -5.10 -8.17 -1.76
N THR A 111 -5.41 -9.35 -2.29
CA THR A 111 -6.50 -10.20 -1.79
C THR A 111 -6.33 -10.52 -0.31
N ALA A 112 -5.15 -11.02 0.08
CA ALA A 112 -4.87 -11.34 1.49
C ALA A 112 -4.97 -10.10 2.40
N ALA A 113 -4.51 -8.94 1.94
CA ALA A 113 -4.63 -7.68 2.68
C ALA A 113 -6.11 -7.25 2.85
N LEU A 114 -6.91 -7.33 1.79
CA LEU A 114 -8.34 -6.98 1.80
C LEU A 114 -9.13 -7.90 2.73
N GLU A 115 -8.89 -9.22 2.68
CA GLU A 115 -9.52 -10.19 3.59
C GLU A 115 -9.21 -9.87 5.05
N LYS A 116 -7.95 -9.54 5.36
CA LYS A 116 -7.54 -9.13 6.70
C LYS A 116 -8.25 -7.86 7.16
N VAL A 117 -8.38 -6.86 6.31
CA VAL A 117 -9.13 -5.63 6.60
C VAL A 117 -10.59 -5.95 6.91
N ILE A 118 -11.23 -6.80 6.09
CA ILE A 118 -12.64 -7.20 6.27
C ILE A 118 -12.86 -7.90 7.61
N LEU A 119 -11.93 -8.78 8.01
CA LEU A 119 -11.97 -9.51 9.28
C LEU A 119 -11.69 -8.61 10.49
N SER A 120 -10.83 -7.61 10.33
CA SER A 120 -10.38 -6.73 11.42
C SER A 120 -11.32 -5.55 11.64
N ALA A 121 -12.15 -5.20 10.66
CA ALA A 121 -13.10 -4.12 10.75
C ALA A 121 -14.27 -4.47 11.69
N LYS A 122 -14.38 -3.69 12.78
CA LYS A 122 -15.56 -3.72 13.66
C LYS A 122 -16.83 -3.34 12.89
N GLU A 123 -17.95 -3.96 13.25
CA GLU A 123 -19.27 -3.69 12.66
C GLU A 123 -19.73 -2.24 12.88
#